data_AF-A0AAU7RWS4-F1
#
_entry.id   AF-A0AAU7RWS4-F1
#
_cell.length_a   1.000
_cell.length_b   1.000
_cell.length_c   1.000
_cell.angle_alpha   90.00
_cell.angle_beta   90.00
_cell.angle_gamma   90.00
#
_symmetry.space_group_name_H-M   'P 1'
#
loop_
_entity.id
_entity.type
_entity.pdbx_description
1 polymer ?
#
loop_
_entity_poly.entity_id
_entity_poly.type
_entity_poly.pdbx_seq_one_letter_code
_entity_poly.pdbx_strand_id
1 'polypeptide(L)'
;MEIHADNLKGVKVMADTALDEASRLFSFLRLRKIQRMAQHTLDEIATRFPAHLIDDVNARGLPPDRTLAALERKPGKLHSFKNTNGSYKIYSFD
;
A
#
# COMPACT_ATOMS: atom_id res chain seq x y z
N MET A 1 48.24 -33.50 -9.63
CA MET A 1 47.21 -32.92 -10.52
C MET A 1 46.02 -32.33 -9.75
N GLU A 2 46.18 -32.01 -8.46
CA GLU A 2 45.07 -31.72 -7.53
C GLU A 2 44.90 -30.22 -7.24
N ILE A 3 46.00 -29.47 -7.35
CA ILE A 3 46.09 -28.00 -7.17
C ILE A 3 45.19 -27.17 -8.11
N HIS A 4 44.76 -27.72 -9.25
CA HIS A 4 43.90 -26.99 -10.19
C HIS A 4 42.41 -26.98 -9.80
N ALA A 5 41.94 -28.02 -9.10
CA ALA A 5 40.53 -28.18 -8.77
C ALA A 5 40.08 -27.26 -7.63
N ASP A 6 40.95 -26.99 -6.66
CA ASP A 6 40.63 -26.13 -5.51
C ASP A 6 40.56 -24.65 -5.89
N ASN A 7 41.39 -24.20 -6.84
CA ASN A 7 41.29 -22.85 -7.38
C ASN A 7 39.97 -22.63 -8.14
N LEU A 8 39.48 -23.61 -8.89
CA LEU A 8 38.18 -23.52 -9.55
C LEU A 8 37.02 -23.48 -8.55
N LYS A 9 37.10 -24.22 -7.45
CA LYS A 9 36.10 -24.16 -6.37
C LYS A 9 36.06 -22.79 -5.71
N GLY A 10 37.23 -22.20 -5.42
CA GLY A 10 37.32 -20.84 -4.85
C GLY A 10 36.70 -19.77 -5.76
N VAL A 11 37.00 -19.82 -7.06
CA VAL A 11 36.41 -18.91 -8.06
C VAL A 11 34.90 -19.08 -8.17
N LYS A 12 34.40 -20.33 -8.12
CA LYS A 12 32.96 -20.60 -8.14
C LYS A 12 32.26 -20.03 -6.90
N VAL A 13 32.82 -20.19 -5.71
CA VAL A 13 32.26 -19.61 -4.47
C VAL A 13 32.25 -18.07 -4.52
N MET A 14 33.32 -17.47 -5.05
CA MET A 14 33.38 -16.01 -5.26
C MET A 14 32.35 -15.52 -6.30
N ALA A 15 32.14 -16.28 -7.37
CA ALA A 15 31.13 -15.95 -8.37
C ALA A 15 29.70 -16.08 -7.83
N ASP A 16 29.42 -17.15 -7.08
CA ASP A 16 28.11 -17.42 -6.47
C ASP A 16 27.76 -16.32 -5.44
N THR A 17 28.73 -15.90 -4.61
CA THR A 17 28.54 -14.80 -3.64
C THR A 17 28.41 -13.42 -4.30
N ALA A 18 29.18 -13.14 -5.36
CA ALA A 18 29.04 -11.90 -6.11
C ALA A 18 27.68 -11.81 -6.81
N LEU A 19 27.15 -12.92 -7.31
CA LEU A 19 25.83 -12.99 -7.94
C LEU A 19 24.70 -12.73 -6.93
N ASP A 20 24.80 -13.29 -5.72
CA ASP A 20 23.83 -13.05 -4.65
C ASP A 20 23.82 -11.57 -4.23
N GLU A 21 25.00 -10.97 -4.01
CA GLU A 21 25.11 -9.57 -3.63
C GLU A 21 24.62 -8.64 -4.77
N ALA A 22 24.90 -8.96 -6.04
CA ALA A 22 24.37 -8.22 -7.18
C ALA A 22 22.83 -8.31 -7.27
N SER A 23 22.26 -9.49 -7.01
CA SER A 23 20.80 -9.71 -7.00
C SER A 23 20.13 -8.91 -5.87
N ARG A 24 20.78 -8.85 -4.72
CA ARG A 24 20.35 -8.07 -3.56
C ARG A 24 20.41 -6.56 -3.84
N LEU A 25 21.50 -6.08 -4.42
CA LEU A 25 21.65 -4.68 -4.85
C LEU A 25 20.58 -4.30 -5.88
N PHE A 26 20.35 -5.15 -6.88
CA PHE A 26 19.31 -4.93 -7.88
C PHE A 26 17.92 -4.81 -7.24
N SER A 27 17.61 -5.68 -6.28
CA SER A 27 16.36 -5.64 -5.52
C SER A 27 16.22 -4.32 -4.74
N PHE A 28 17.28 -3.85 -4.09
CA PHE A 28 17.29 -2.55 -3.41
C PHE A 28 17.06 -1.37 -4.35
N LEU A 29 17.72 -1.37 -5.52
CA LEU A 29 17.54 -0.32 -6.53
C LEU A 29 16.11 -0.30 -7.07
N ARG A 30 15.51 -1.48 -7.31
CA ARG A 30 14.11 -1.62 -7.73
C ARG A 30 13.15 -1.10 -6.67
N LEU A 31 13.36 -1.44 -5.40
CA LEU A 31 12.54 -0.92 -4.29
C LEU A 31 12.62 0.61 -4.18
N ARG A 32 13.82 1.20 -4.30
CA ARG A 32 13.97 2.66 -4.32
C ARG A 32 13.21 3.32 -5.46
N LYS A 33 13.20 2.71 -6.65
CA LYS A 33 12.40 3.22 -7.78
C LYS A 33 10.92 3.21 -7.47
N ILE A 34 10.40 2.11 -6.93
CA ILE A 34 9.00 1.97 -6.52
C ILE A 34 8.64 3.01 -5.46
N GLN A 35 9.49 3.19 -4.44
CA GLN A 35 9.28 4.16 -3.38
C GLN A 35 9.16 5.59 -3.91
N ARG A 36 10.06 6.01 -4.82
CA ARG A 36 9.98 7.35 -5.44
C ARG A 36 8.70 7.53 -6.24
N MET A 37 8.29 6.52 -7.02
CA MET A 37 7.06 6.58 -7.79
C MET A 37 5.83 6.66 -6.88
N ALA A 38 5.78 5.84 -5.83
CA ALA A 38 4.70 5.86 -4.85
C ALA A 38 4.58 7.24 -4.18
N GLN A 39 5.70 7.82 -3.75
CA GLN A 39 5.71 9.16 -3.18
C GLN A 39 5.19 10.21 -4.15
N HIS A 40 5.69 10.21 -5.39
CA HIS A 40 5.23 11.14 -6.42
C HIS A 40 3.73 11.03 -6.68
N THR A 41 3.21 9.80 -6.80
CA THR A 41 1.76 9.57 -6.98
C THR A 41 0.95 10.06 -5.77
N LEU A 42 1.43 9.83 -4.55
CA LEU A 42 0.78 10.34 -3.34
C LEU A 42 0.77 11.88 -3.31
N ASP A 43 1.87 12.52 -3.72
CA ASP A 43 1.98 13.97 -3.80
C ASP A 43 1.02 14.52 -4.87
N GLU A 44 0.97 13.93 -6.07
CA GLU A 44 0.01 14.29 -7.12
C GLU A 44 -1.44 14.18 -6.63
N ILE A 45 -1.76 13.10 -5.93
CA ILE A 45 -3.08 12.89 -5.33
C ILE A 45 -3.37 13.98 -4.30
N ALA A 46 -2.43 14.27 -3.40
CA ALA A 46 -2.56 15.32 -2.38
C ALA A 46 -2.79 16.70 -3.00
N THR A 47 -2.13 17.04 -4.11
CA THR A 47 -2.38 18.32 -4.80
C THR A 47 -3.77 18.45 -5.42
N ARG A 48 -4.41 17.32 -5.74
CA ARG A 48 -5.78 17.29 -6.28
C ARG A 48 -6.83 17.23 -5.19
N PHE A 49 -6.46 16.89 -3.96
CA PHE A 49 -7.36 16.99 -2.82
C PHE A 49 -7.52 18.47 -2.44
N PRO A 50 -8.75 18.99 -2.47
CA PRO A 50 -8.98 20.36 -2.06
C PRO A 50 -8.60 20.54 -0.59
N ALA A 51 -7.78 21.55 -0.27
CA ALA A 51 -7.39 21.88 1.10
C ALA A 51 -8.59 22.04 2.04
N HIS A 52 -9.71 22.54 1.52
CA HIS A 52 -10.96 22.71 2.26
C HIS A 52 -11.61 21.39 2.70
N LEU A 53 -11.28 20.24 2.10
CA LEU A 53 -11.76 18.94 2.60
C LEU A 53 -10.98 18.48 3.84
N ILE A 54 -9.71 18.85 3.95
CA ILE A 54 -8.90 18.60 5.15
C ILE A 54 -9.40 19.49 6.29
N ASP A 55 -9.68 20.76 5.99
CA ASP A 55 -10.26 21.69 6.96
C ASP A 55 -11.69 21.31 7.36
N ASP A 56 -12.52 20.79 6.45
CA ASP A 56 -13.86 20.27 6.78
C ASP A 56 -13.80 19.04 7.71
N VAL A 57 -12.82 18.15 7.54
CA VAL A 57 -12.59 17.02 8.45
C VAL A 57 -12.08 17.50 9.80
N ASN A 58 -11.16 18.48 9.81
CA ASN A 58 -10.65 19.10 11.03
C ASN A 58 -11.72 19.92 11.77
N ALA A 59 -12.62 20.58 11.05
CA ALA A 59 -13.70 21.42 11.59
C ALA A 59 -14.92 20.62 12.05
N ARG A 60 -15.21 19.47 11.43
CA ARG A 60 -16.26 18.53 11.87
C ARG A 60 -15.85 17.71 13.10
N GLY A 61 -14.60 17.85 13.55
CA GLY A 61 -14.00 17.03 14.58
C GLY A 61 -13.78 15.59 14.08
N LEU A 62 -12.77 14.90 14.65
CA LEU A 62 -12.78 13.45 14.58
C LEU A 62 -14.14 12.98 15.12
N PRO A 63 -14.86 12.04 14.44
CA PRO A 63 -16.03 11.45 15.06
C PRO A 63 -15.60 10.97 16.45
N PRO A 64 -16.35 11.33 17.52
CA PRO A 64 -16.00 10.91 18.87
C PRO A 64 -15.70 9.42 18.80
N ASP A 65 -14.57 9.01 19.40
CA ASP A 65 -14.05 7.65 19.34
C ASP A 65 -15.23 6.68 19.23
N ARG A 66 -15.21 5.84 18.18
CA ARG A 66 -16.26 4.84 17.87
C ARG A 66 -16.42 3.77 18.98
N THR A 67 -16.08 4.10 20.22
CA THR A 67 -16.48 3.47 21.47
C THR A 67 -17.89 3.88 21.92
N LEU A 68 -18.73 4.43 21.03
CA LEU A 68 -20.17 4.40 21.27
C LEU A 68 -20.62 2.94 21.30
N ALA A 69 -21.03 2.52 22.50
CA ALA A 69 -21.34 1.15 22.89
C ALA A 69 -22.16 0.42 21.83
N ALA A 70 -21.83 -0.85 21.61
CA ALA A 70 -22.54 -1.75 20.70
C ALA A 70 -24.07 -1.82 20.92
N LEU A 71 -24.57 -1.26 22.02
CA LEU A 71 -25.95 -1.26 22.47
C LEU A 71 -26.87 -0.24 21.77
N GLU A 72 -26.33 0.83 21.15
CA GLU A 72 -27.16 1.89 20.53
C GLU A 72 -27.27 1.81 19.00
N ARG A 73 -26.76 0.76 18.36
CA ARG A 73 -26.88 0.60 16.90
C ARG A 73 -28.33 0.33 16.50
N LYS A 74 -29.01 1.33 15.95
CA LYS A 74 -30.24 1.12 15.17
C LYS A 74 -29.93 0.20 13.97
N PRO A 75 -30.78 -0.80 13.66
CA PRO A 75 -30.56 -1.65 12.50
C PRO A 75 -30.60 -0.78 11.23
N GLY A 76 -29.51 -0.80 10.45
CA GLY A 76 -29.41 -0.01 9.23
C GLY A 76 -30.47 -0.42 8.21
N LYS A 77 -31.17 0.57 7.62
CA LYS A 77 -32.13 0.33 6.55
C LYS A 77 -31.40 0.03 5.26
N LEU A 78 -31.78 -1.09 4.65
CA LEU A 78 -31.31 -1.48 3.33
C LEU A 78 -32.07 -0.71 2.26
N HIS A 79 -31.38 0.18 1.55
CA HIS A 79 -31.91 0.81 0.36
C HIS A 79 -31.30 0.16 -0.88
N SER A 80 -32.13 -0.25 -1.82
CA SER A 80 -31.68 -0.71 -3.13
C SER A 80 -32.14 0.27 -4.20
N PHE A 81 -31.27 0.57 -5.14
CA PHE A 81 -31.62 1.32 -6.34
C PHE A 81 -31.04 0.63 -7.57
N LYS A 82 -31.70 0.81 -8.70
CA LYS A 82 -31.25 0.30 -10.00
C LYS A 82 -30.69 1.44 -10.84
N ASN A 83 -29.52 1.24 -11.43
CA ASN A 83 -28.99 2.10 -12.49
C ASN A 83 -28.78 1.28 -13.78
N THR A 84 -28.29 1.92 -14.84
CA THR A 84 -27.99 1.28 -16.13
C THR A 84 -26.98 0.14 -16.05
N ASN A 85 -26.19 0.09 -14.98
CA ASN A 85 -25.12 -0.88 -14.75
C ASN A 85 -25.52 -2.00 -13.77
N GLY A 86 -26.76 -1.99 -13.25
CA GLY A 86 -27.29 -3.05 -12.40
C GLY A 86 -28.03 -2.56 -11.15
N SER A 87 -28.32 -3.50 -10.26
CA SER A 87 -28.97 -3.22 -8.97
C SER A 87 -27.93 -3.15 -7.87
N TYR A 88 -27.89 -2.02 -7.15
CA TYR A 88 -26.95 -1.78 -6.07
C TYR A 88 -27.70 -1.67 -4.75
N LYS A 89 -27.09 -2.20 -3.69
CA LYS A 89 -27.58 -2.15 -2.31
C LYS A 89 -26.69 -1.18 -1.52
N ILE A 90 -27.28 -0.17 -0.91
CA ILE A 90 -26.61 0.72 0.05
C ILE A 90 -27.22 0.47 1.42
N TYR A 91 -26.35 0.29 2.41
CA TYR A 91 -26.72 0.22 3.80
C TYR A 91 -26.61 1.63 4.38
N SER A 92 -27.73 2.15 4.88
CA SER A 92 -27.79 3.45 5.58
C SER A 92 -28.18 3.21 7.03
N PHE A 93 -27.76 4.10 7.94
CA PHE A 93 -28.03 3.98 9.38
C PHE A 93 -28.95 5.08 9.92
N ASP A 94 -29.79 5.69 9.07
CA ASP A 94 -30.83 6.66 9.47
C ASP A 94 -31.88 6.06 10.43
#